data_AF-A0A523RF21-F1
#
_entry.id   AF-A0A523RF21-F1
#
_cell.length_a   1.000
_cell.length_b   1.000
_cell.length_c   1.000
_cell.angle_alpha   90.00
_cell.angle_beta   90.00
_cell.angle_gamma   90.00
#
_symmetry.space_group_name_H-M   'P 1'
#
loop_
_entity.id
_entity.type
_entity.pdbx_description
1 polymer ?
#
loop_
_entity_poly.entity_id
_entity_poly.type
_entity_poly.pdbx_seq_one_letter_code
_entity_poly.pdbx_strand_id
1 'polypeptide(L)'
;LKAQDIYFNSPNWVGAQPQNLTLYGVLLYPKIIKSSNPGALIMHGLNGEIEDAFDLAIPYLEKGFVVLCHSHPGHGKSEGAEPEPGNLYYEGAYNESAHFYLTLCGAIQGLRVLEALPSVNNSQIMVTGKSYGGLNAMWLAGILGDRIAGVTAYIAIGDIAKNLIHPDKLIFWILGKNIREIPDSYVTNQLLRFDPIHYLNSPKLPPILWQIGTNDDFFHYSAIKSTYDAVQHATKFLQIFPNDHHGFPGFEGSSKFFIDYVLNNGSIPPQINITSISKTQDLLGDKLHIALRVNSTEEIDSIQMVYKFTDILGSTWEYVSLDSINETNWEGELSPTFFSSNLDYYIVVNLKNMTNVWFSSNIYSAGEIRSNLTLPFIIIISVIILIPLALSIRRKFHKIPVMNVDEKSKVKRYFLKEIILILAIDTVYYLSLIMPWIVYESGGVIFNHIYIFNNLYTWKIYFGEFASSLTTIFFIATIVNSQLNFISLRVSAILKLLYPTIMLGFIGVMPFLSGVLDPTSLTSNFGLIFPGIGPILMIVCAILLFFIGRSERKTKISLGLVKKNYLRSVYFKTYFRVFKKVKITKKDK
;
A
#
# COMPACT_ATOMS: atom_id res chain seq x y z
N LEU A 1 0.88 -11.12 -32.52
CA LEU A 1 -0.47 -10.55 -32.36
C LEU A 1 -0.72 -9.60 -33.52
N LYS A 2 -1.91 -9.62 -34.11
CA LYS A 2 -2.29 -8.58 -35.07
C LYS A 2 -2.86 -7.42 -34.26
N ALA A 3 -2.28 -6.24 -34.43
CA ALA A 3 -2.74 -4.99 -33.83
C ALA A 3 -3.15 -4.03 -34.95
N GLN A 4 -4.16 -3.21 -34.70
CA GLN A 4 -4.63 -2.19 -35.62
C GLN A 4 -4.94 -0.92 -34.86
N ASP A 5 -4.27 0.17 -35.23
CA ASP A 5 -4.62 1.51 -34.77
C ASP A 5 -6.01 1.90 -35.28
N ILE A 6 -6.80 2.50 -34.39
CA ILE A 6 -8.11 3.05 -34.71
C ILE A 6 -8.26 4.42 -34.06
N TYR A 7 -9.02 5.29 -34.72
CA TYR A 7 -9.42 6.58 -34.19
C TYR A 7 -10.94 6.67 -34.23
N PHE A 8 -11.55 7.16 -33.16
CA PHE A 8 -12.99 7.30 -33.07
C PHE A 8 -13.39 8.56 -32.32
N ASN A 9 -14.56 9.09 -32.66
CA ASN A 9 -15.05 10.33 -32.08
C ASN A 9 -15.69 10.06 -30.71
N SER A 10 -15.37 10.90 -29.74
CA SER A 10 -16.04 11.00 -28.44
C SER A 10 -16.54 12.42 -28.24
N PRO A 11 -17.75 12.62 -27.69
CA PRO A 11 -18.22 13.97 -27.46
C PRO A 11 -17.35 14.66 -26.39
N ASN A 12 -16.93 15.89 -26.67
CA ASN A 12 -16.34 16.79 -25.69
C ASN A 12 -17.46 17.64 -25.09
N TRP A 13 -17.58 17.59 -23.77
CA TRP A 13 -18.49 18.45 -23.04
C TRP A 13 -17.75 19.45 -22.14
N VAL A 14 -16.42 19.32 -22.01
CA VAL A 14 -15.63 20.25 -21.20
C VAL A 14 -15.58 21.63 -21.87
N GLY A 15 -15.94 22.67 -21.12
CA GLY A 15 -15.96 24.05 -21.60
C GLY A 15 -17.18 24.47 -22.43
N ALA A 16 -18.26 23.68 -22.42
CA ALA A 16 -19.59 24.03 -22.98
C ALA A 16 -19.65 24.36 -24.50
N GLN A 17 -18.60 24.10 -25.29
CA GLN A 17 -18.69 24.09 -26.75
C GLN A 17 -18.74 22.63 -27.24
N PRO A 18 -19.84 22.18 -27.89
CA PRO A 18 -19.94 20.82 -28.38
C PRO A 18 -18.95 20.61 -29.53
N GLN A 19 -17.81 19.99 -29.23
CA GLN A 19 -16.86 19.47 -30.21
C GLN A 19 -16.72 17.96 -30.04
N ASN A 20 -16.26 17.26 -31.07
CA ASN A 20 -15.84 15.87 -30.93
C ASN A 20 -14.34 15.85 -30.62
N LEU A 21 -13.95 15.02 -29.66
CA LEU A 21 -12.57 14.58 -29.46
C LEU A 21 -12.32 13.37 -30.34
N THR A 22 -11.17 13.34 -30.99
CA THR A 22 -10.65 12.15 -31.63
C THR A 22 -9.88 11.34 -30.59
N LEU A 23 -10.41 10.18 -30.21
CA LEU A 23 -9.74 9.24 -29.31
C LEU A 23 -8.97 8.20 -30.12
N TYR A 24 -7.79 7.86 -29.62
CA TYR A 24 -6.94 6.80 -30.16
C TYR A 24 -7.21 5.48 -29.44
N GLY A 25 -7.23 4.40 -30.20
CA GLY A 25 -7.28 3.04 -29.69
C GLY A 25 -6.48 2.06 -30.53
N VAL A 26 -6.30 0.87 -29.98
CA VAL A 26 -5.65 -0.27 -30.62
C VAL A 26 -6.57 -1.47 -30.51
N LEU A 27 -6.99 -1.97 -31.67
CA LEU A 27 -7.66 -3.26 -31.78
C LEU A 27 -6.64 -4.37 -31.82
N LEU A 28 -6.70 -5.24 -30.82
CA LEU A 28 -5.88 -6.44 -30.70
C LEU A 28 -6.73 -7.65 -31.07
N TYR A 29 -6.23 -8.45 -31.99
CA TYR A 29 -6.94 -9.63 -32.48
C TYR A 29 -6.33 -10.91 -31.91
N PRO A 30 -7.18 -11.91 -31.60
CA PRO A 30 -6.72 -13.22 -31.17
C PRO A 30 -6.05 -13.93 -32.35
N LYS A 31 -5.28 -14.99 -32.07
CA LYS A 31 -4.59 -15.76 -33.12
C LYS A 31 -5.56 -16.34 -34.17
N ILE A 32 -6.78 -16.67 -33.75
CA ILE A 32 -7.84 -17.21 -34.61
C ILE A 32 -9.03 -16.22 -34.58
N ILE A 33 -9.22 -15.50 -35.68
CA ILE A 33 -10.39 -14.65 -35.90
C ILE A 33 -11.51 -15.51 -36.49
N LYS A 34 -12.65 -15.54 -35.81
CA LYS A 34 -13.87 -16.23 -36.22
C LYS A 34 -14.81 -15.22 -36.90
N SER A 35 -15.91 -15.71 -37.47
CA SER A 35 -16.99 -14.84 -37.94
C SER A 35 -17.71 -14.12 -36.79
N SER A 36 -17.60 -14.64 -35.57
CA SER A 36 -18.18 -14.08 -34.36
C SER A 36 -17.29 -14.43 -33.16
N ASN A 37 -16.52 -13.44 -32.70
CA ASN A 37 -15.65 -13.50 -31.53
C ASN A 37 -16.30 -12.73 -30.38
N PRO A 38 -16.07 -13.11 -29.10
CA PRO A 38 -16.38 -12.22 -27.99
C PRO A 38 -15.53 -10.93 -28.07
N GLY A 39 -16.04 -9.85 -27.48
CA GLY A 39 -15.37 -8.54 -27.48
C GLY A 39 -14.89 -8.15 -26.08
N ALA A 40 -13.80 -7.39 -25.96
CA ALA A 40 -13.40 -6.81 -24.67
C ALA A 40 -12.97 -5.35 -24.82
N LEU A 41 -13.53 -4.49 -23.98
CA LEU A 41 -13.07 -3.11 -23.81
C LEU A 41 -12.14 -3.03 -22.60
N ILE A 42 -10.93 -2.50 -22.80
CA ILE A 42 -9.91 -2.43 -21.75
C ILE A 42 -9.41 -1.00 -21.60
N MET A 43 -9.44 -0.50 -20.37
CA MET A 43 -9.11 0.88 -20.03
C MET A 43 -7.92 0.95 -19.07
N HIS A 44 -6.96 1.82 -19.39
CA HIS A 44 -5.76 2.03 -18.57
C HIS A 44 -6.04 2.93 -17.34
N GLY A 45 -5.06 3.00 -16.43
CA GLY A 45 -5.11 3.83 -15.24
C GLY A 45 -4.85 5.32 -15.53
N LEU A 46 -5.01 6.17 -14.51
CA LEU A 46 -4.74 7.62 -14.62
C LEU A 46 -3.25 7.84 -14.92
N ASN A 47 -2.95 8.75 -15.84
CA ASN A 47 -1.59 9.03 -16.33
C ASN A 47 -0.90 7.84 -17.01
N GLY A 48 -1.61 6.73 -17.19
CA GLY A 48 -1.13 5.60 -17.95
C GLY A 48 -1.28 5.83 -19.45
N GLU A 49 -0.63 4.97 -20.21
CA GLU A 49 -0.75 4.91 -21.66
C GLU A 49 -1.55 3.68 -22.08
N ILE A 50 -1.89 3.60 -23.37
CA ILE A 50 -2.64 2.47 -23.91
C ILE A 50 -1.89 1.14 -23.74
N GLU A 51 -0.56 1.17 -23.77
CA GLU A 51 0.29 -0.01 -23.57
C GLU A 51 0.15 -0.59 -22.16
N ASP A 52 -0.16 0.23 -21.15
CA ASP A 52 -0.37 -0.23 -19.77
C ASP A 52 -1.63 -1.11 -19.64
N ALA A 53 -2.53 -1.04 -20.62
CA ALA A 53 -3.71 -1.90 -20.71
C ALA A 53 -3.41 -3.27 -21.36
N PHE A 54 -2.24 -3.46 -21.98
CA PHE A 54 -1.96 -4.70 -22.73
C PHE A 54 -1.81 -5.91 -21.82
N ASP A 55 -1.27 -5.77 -20.62
CA ASP A 55 -1.17 -6.87 -19.66
C ASP A 55 -2.57 -7.38 -19.26
N LEU A 56 -3.55 -6.48 -19.12
CA LEU A 56 -4.95 -6.85 -18.88
C LEU A 56 -5.59 -7.49 -20.12
N ALA A 57 -5.09 -7.22 -21.33
CA ALA A 57 -5.63 -7.77 -22.58
C ALA A 57 -5.26 -9.24 -22.80
N ILE A 58 -4.13 -9.69 -22.26
CA ILE A 58 -3.59 -11.04 -22.50
C ILE A 58 -4.62 -12.14 -22.16
N PRO A 59 -5.26 -12.16 -20.97
CA PRO A 59 -6.30 -13.14 -20.64
C PRO A 59 -7.44 -13.22 -21.66
N TYR A 60 -7.89 -12.08 -22.20
CA TYR A 60 -8.97 -12.02 -23.17
C TYR A 60 -8.52 -12.50 -24.56
N LEU A 61 -7.33 -12.09 -25.00
CA LEU A 61 -6.77 -12.52 -26.29
C LEU A 61 -6.57 -14.04 -26.34
N GLU A 62 -6.09 -14.64 -25.25
CA GLU A 62 -5.94 -16.10 -25.12
C GLU A 62 -7.29 -16.84 -25.17
N LYS A 63 -8.35 -16.20 -24.67
CA LYS A 63 -9.73 -16.70 -24.74
C LYS A 63 -10.43 -16.40 -26.07
N GLY A 64 -9.72 -15.83 -27.04
CA GLY A 64 -10.24 -15.62 -28.39
C GLY A 64 -11.04 -14.33 -28.57
N PHE A 65 -10.84 -13.33 -27.72
CA PHE A 65 -11.53 -12.05 -27.80
C PHE A 65 -10.88 -11.13 -28.83
N VAL A 66 -11.70 -10.32 -29.50
CA VAL A 66 -11.25 -9.07 -30.12
C VAL A 66 -11.24 -8.01 -29.03
N VAL A 67 -10.08 -7.42 -28.79
CA VAL A 67 -9.89 -6.48 -27.67
C VAL A 67 -9.68 -5.08 -28.21
N LEU A 68 -10.43 -4.10 -27.69
CA LEU A 68 -10.16 -2.69 -27.88
C LEU A 68 -9.53 -2.15 -26.59
N CYS A 69 -8.28 -1.74 -26.68
CA CYS A 69 -7.68 -0.82 -25.72
C CYS A 69 -7.84 0.60 -26.29
N HIS A 70 -8.15 1.60 -25.47
CA HIS A 70 -8.13 2.99 -25.92
C HIS A 70 -7.44 3.90 -24.91
N SER A 71 -6.84 4.97 -25.41
CA SER A 71 -6.34 6.05 -24.57
C SER A 71 -7.53 6.89 -24.09
N HIS A 72 -7.55 7.23 -22.80
CA HIS A 72 -8.49 8.20 -22.25
C HIS A 72 -8.30 9.58 -22.93
N PRO A 73 -9.33 10.44 -22.96
CA PRO A 73 -9.16 11.85 -23.29
C PRO A 73 -7.93 12.48 -22.61
N GLY A 74 -7.14 13.26 -23.36
CA GLY A 74 -5.93 13.91 -22.83
C GLY A 74 -4.80 12.95 -22.41
N HIS A 75 -4.82 11.69 -22.86
CA HIS A 75 -3.73 10.73 -22.66
C HIS A 75 -3.21 10.24 -24.01
N GLY A 76 -1.92 9.93 -24.09
CA GLY A 76 -1.29 9.40 -25.29
C GLY A 76 -1.60 10.20 -26.55
N LYS A 77 -2.20 9.53 -27.55
CA LYS A 77 -2.58 10.14 -28.82
C LYS A 77 -4.05 10.59 -28.88
N SER A 78 -4.80 10.49 -27.78
CA SER A 78 -6.19 10.94 -27.71
C SER A 78 -6.25 12.45 -27.47
N GLU A 79 -7.13 13.13 -28.20
CA GLU A 79 -7.46 14.53 -27.93
C GLU A 79 -8.21 14.67 -26.59
N GLY A 80 -8.23 15.88 -26.03
CA GLY A 80 -8.98 16.20 -24.81
C GLY A 80 -8.16 16.98 -23.79
N ALA A 81 -8.80 17.34 -22.68
CA ALA A 81 -8.08 17.92 -21.54
C ALA A 81 -7.28 16.84 -20.83
N GLU A 82 -6.00 17.09 -20.55
CA GLU A 82 -5.18 16.24 -19.70
C GLU A 82 -5.76 16.19 -18.28
N PRO A 83 -5.58 15.08 -17.54
CA PRO A 83 -5.98 15.04 -16.15
C PRO A 83 -5.11 15.97 -15.31
N GLU A 84 -5.75 16.81 -14.52
CA GLU A 84 -5.08 17.68 -13.54
C GLU A 84 -5.98 17.83 -12.31
N PRO A 85 -5.44 18.22 -11.14
CA PRO A 85 -6.24 18.40 -9.94
C PRO A 85 -7.52 19.23 -10.14
N GLY A 86 -7.45 20.30 -10.92
CA GLY A 86 -8.56 21.22 -11.15
C GLY A 86 -9.74 20.66 -11.95
N ASN A 87 -9.53 19.57 -12.72
CA ASN A 87 -10.59 18.93 -13.50
C ASN A 87 -10.96 17.53 -12.96
N LEU A 88 -10.20 16.97 -12.02
CA LEU A 88 -10.58 15.79 -11.25
C LEU A 88 -11.39 16.20 -10.01
N TYR A 89 -10.92 17.20 -9.27
CA TYR A 89 -11.72 17.86 -8.24
C TYR A 89 -12.49 19.03 -8.86
N TYR A 90 -13.77 18.81 -9.17
CA TYR A 90 -14.62 19.83 -9.80
C TYR A 90 -15.62 20.44 -8.80
N GLU A 91 -15.80 21.75 -8.87
CA GLU A 91 -16.80 22.49 -8.07
C GLU A 91 -17.98 22.99 -8.93
N GLY A 92 -17.91 22.82 -10.26
CA GLY A 92 -18.91 23.29 -11.23
C GLY A 92 -19.92 22.25 -11.70
N ALA A 93 -20.46 22.45 -12.91
CA ALA A 93 -21.31 21.48 -13.58
C ALA A 93 -20.48 20.26 -14.01
N TYR A 94 -20.79 19.08 -13.46
CA TYR A 94 -20.02 17.84 -13.64
C TYR A 94 -19.65 17.54 -15.11
N ASN A 95 -20.63 17.61 -16.01
CA ASN A 95 -20.45 17.30 -17.42
C ASN A 95 -19.60 18.35 -18.18
N GLU A 96 -19.40 19.54 -17.63
CA GLU A 96 -18.68 20.64 -18.28
C GLU A 96 -17.23 20.79 -17.80
N SER A 97 -16.85 20.09 -16.73
CA SER A 97 -15.55 20.34 -16.08
C SER A 97 -14.88 19.09 -15.54
N ALA A 98 -15.61 17.99 -15.34
CA ALA A 98 -15.03 16.80 -14.73
C ALA A 98 -14.38 15.89 -15.78
N HIS A 99 -13.09 15.64 -15.62
CA HIS A 99 -12.35 14.69 -16.44
C HIS A 99 -12.92 13.26 -16.31
N PHE A 100 -13.44 12.91 -15.12
CA PHE A 100 -14.21 11.69 -14.88
C PHE A 100 -15.32 11.47 -15.93
N TYR A 101 -16.10 12.52 -16.22
CA TYR A 101 -17.18 12.48 -17.20
C TYR A 101 -16.67 12.30 -18.65
N LEU A 102 -15.56 12.97 -19.01
CA LEU A 102 -14.94 12.81 -20.33
C LEU A 102 -14.48 11.37 -20.58
N THR A 103 -13.83 10.75 -19.59
CA THR A 103 -13.34 9.37 -19.73
C THR A 103 -14.48 8.37 -19.88
N LEU A 104 -15.57 8.57 -19.15
CA LEU A 104 -16.77 7.75 -19.30
C LEU A 104 -17.42 7.92 -20.68
N CYS A 105 -17.44 9.14 -21.24
CA CYS A 105 -17.89 9.36 -22.62
C CYS A 105 -17.02 8.58 -23.62
N GLY A 106 -15.69 8.59 -23.41
CA GLY A 106 -14.74 7.80 -24.20
C GLY A 106 -15.03 6.29 -24.10
N ALA A 107 -15.24 5.77 -22.90
CA ALA A 107 -15.59 4.37 -22.66
C ALA A 107 -16.89 3.96 -23.36
N ILE A 108 -17.93 4.81 -23.34
CA ILE A 108 -19.18 4.58 -24.06
C ILE A 108 -18.95 4.48 -25.58
N GLN A 109 -18.11 5.34 -26.15
CA GLN A 109 -17.81 5.26 -27.59
C GLN A 109 -16.91 4.07 -27.92
N GLY A 110 -15.96 3.71 -27.05
CA GLY A 110 -15.15 2.50 -27.19
C GLY A 110 -16.02 1.24 -27.25
N LEU A 111 -17.03 1.13 -26.39
CA LEU A 111 -18.01 0.05 -26.44
C LEU A 111 -18.75 0.01 -27.79
N ARG A 112 -19.19 1.17 -28.29
CA ARG A 112 -19.87 1.28 -29.60
C ARG A 112 -18.97 0.90 -30.78
N VAL A 113 -17.68 1.21 -30.70
CA VAL A 113 -16.70 0.78 -31.71
C VAL A 113 -16.65 -0.74 -31.75
N LEU A 114 -16.55 -1.41 -30.60
CA LEU A 114 -16.57 -2.88 -30.54
C LEU A 114 -17.86 -3.46 -31.11
N GLU A 115 -19.02 -2.92 -30.72
CA GLU A 115 -20.32 -3.41 -31.18
C GLU A 115 -20.57 -3.22 -32.68
N ALA A 116 -19.87 -2.26 -33.30
CA ALA A 116 -19.95 -2.00 -34.72
C ALA A 116 -19.05 -2.93 -35.55
N LEU A 117 -18.12 -3.67 -34.93
CA LEU A 117 -17.26 -4.60 -35.63
C LEU A 117 -18.07 -5.85 -36.03
N PRO A 118 -18.18 -6.20 -37.33
CA PRO A 118 -18.94 -7.37 -37.77
C PRO A 118 -18.44 -8.70 -37.21
N SER A 119 -17.17 -8.76 -36.80
CA SER A 119 -16.54 -9.94 -36.20
C SER A 119 -16.79 -10.07 -34.70
N VAL A 120 -17.44 -9.10 -34.04
CA VAL A 120 -17.68 -9.11 -32.59
C VAL A 120 -19.12 -9.53 -32.30
N ASN A 121 -19.29 -10.40 -31.31
CA ASN A 121 -20.59 -10.78 -30.77
C ASN A 121 -21.00 -9.80 -29.67
N ASN A 122 -22.00 -8.97 -29.95
CA ASN A 122 -22.46 -7.94 -29.02
C ASN A 122 -23.06 -8.50 -27.72
N SER A 123 -23.49 -9.77 -27.71
CA SER A 123 -23.96 -10.46 -26.49
C SER A 123 -22.82 -10.97 -25.59
N GLN A 124 -21.58 -10.86 -26.03
CA GLN A 124 -20.40 -11.41 -25.35
C GLN A 124 -19.29 -10.35 -25.20
N ILE A 125 -19.66 -9.10 -24.91
CA ILE A 125 -18.70 -8.03 -24.66
C ILE A 125 -18.39 -7.95 -23.17
N MET A 126 -17.12 -8.09 -22.82
CA MET A 126 -16.60 -7.87 -21.47
C MET A 126 -16.02 -6.46 -21.35
N VAL A 127 -16.05 -5.89 -20.14
CA VAL A 127 -15.39 -4.62 -19.85
C VAL A 127 -14.42 -4.80 -18.69
N THR A 128 -13.21 -4.26 -18.81
CA THR A 128 -12.24 -4.26 -17.72
C THR A 128 -11.42 -2.98 -17.71
N GLY A 129 -10.80 -2.70 -16.58
CA GLY A 129 -9.79 -1.66 -16.51
C GLY A 129 -9.03 -1.68 -15.19
N LYS A 130 -7.90 -0.97 -15.20
CA LYS A 130 -6.99 -0.84 -14.05
C LYS A 130 -7.14 0.54 -13.42
N SER A 131 -7.27 0.59 -12.10
CA SER A 131 -7.32 1.84 -11.31
C SER A 131 -8.43 2.75 -11.84
N TYR A 132 -8.07 3.91 -12.37
CA TYR A 132 -8.98 4.83 -13.04
C TYR A 132 -9.80 4.20 -14.18
N GLY A 133 -9.21 3.29 -14.95
CA GLY A 133 -9.92 2.49 -15.94
C GLY A 133 -10.89 1.48 -15.31
N GLY A 134 -10.57 0.98 -14.11
CA GLY A 134 -11.45 0.11 -13.32
C GLY A 134 -12.66 0.85 -12.78
N LEU A 135 -12.49 2.12 -12.36
CA LEU A 135 -13.61 3.02 -12.04
C LEU A 135 -14.52 3.22 -13.26
N ASN A 136 -13.92 3.50 -14.43
CA ASN A 136 -14.65 3.63 -15.69
C ASN A 136 -15.41 2.34 -16.07
N ALA A 137 -14.81 1.17 -15.87
CA ALA A 137 -15.48 -0.11 -16.10
C ALA A 137 -16.74 -0.26 -15.24
N MET A 138 -16.67 0.11 -13.96
CA MET A 138 -17.82 0.09 -13.07
C MET A 138 -18.91 1.10 -13.46
N TRP A 139 -18.55 2.35 -13.81
CA TRP A 139 -19.53 3.34 -14.26
C TRP A 139 -20.23 2.90 -15.54
N LEU A 140 -19.44 2.46 -16.54
CA LEU A 140 -19.96 2.01 -17.82
C LEU A 140 -20.93 0.83 -17.63
N ALA A 141 -20.58 -0.12 -16.75
CA ALA A 141 -21.42 -1.26 -16.42
C ALA A 141 -22.72 -0.87 -15.70
N GLY A 142 -22.67 0.10 -14.79
CA GLY A 142 -23.88 0.58 -14.12
C GLY A 142 -24.86 1.23 -15.10
N ILE A 143 -24.34 1.94 -16.11
CA ILE A 143 -25.13 2.71 -17.08
C ILE A 143 -25.61 1.85 -18.26
N LEU A 144 -24.74 1.02 -18.83
CA LEU A 144 -24.95 0.24 -20.05
C LEU A 144 -24.84 -1.27 -19.80
N GLY A 145 -25.15 -1.73 -18.58
CA GLY A 145 -24.96 -3.13 -18.18
C GLY A 145 -25.75 -4.15 -19.00
N ASP A 146 -26.86 -3.75 -19.63
CA ASP A 146 -27.62 -4.61 -20.56
C ASP A 146 -26.88 -4.91 -21.88
N ARG A 147 -25.76 -4.24 -22.13
CA ARG A 147 -24.90 -4.42 -23.31
C ARG A 147 -23.55 -5.07 -22.98
N ILE A 148 -23.34 -5.40 -21.70
CA ILE A 148 -22.06 -5.91 -21.19
C ILE A 148 -22.34 -7.27 -20.56
N ALA A 149 -21.59 -8.29 -20.95
CA ALA A 149 -21.75 -9.63 -20.42
C ALA A 149 -21.12 -9.79 -19.03
N GLY A 150 -20.02 -9.10 -18.75
CA GLY A 150 -19.32 -9.17 -17.47
C GLY A 150 -18.23 -8.11 -17.32
N VAL A 151 -17.86 -7.85 -16.07
CA VAL A 151 -16.95 -6.75 -15.70
C VAL A 151 -15.84 -7.25 -14.78
N THR A 152 -14.60 -6.84 -15.06
CA THR A 152 -13.49 -6.98 -14.09
C THR A 152 -12.96 -5.59 -13.73
N ALA A 153 -12.92 -5.26 -12.44
CA ALA A 153 -12.33 -4.02 -11.94
C ALA A 153 -11.03 -4.35 -11.21
N TYR A 154 -9.90 -3.99 -11.81
CA TYR A 154 -8.57 -4.25 -11.27
C TYR A 154 -8.03 -3.01 -10.55
N ILE A 155 -7.56 -3.17 -9.31
CA ILE A 155 -7.08 -2.12 -8.39
C ILE A 155 -7.99 -0.90 -8.30
N ALA A 156 -9.31 -1.13 -8.30
CA ALA A 156 -10.31 -0.07 -8.25
C ALA A 156 -11.51 -0.50 -7.41
N ILE A 157 -11.95 0.38 -6.51
CA ILE A 157 -13.15 0.21 -5.69
C ILE A 157 -13.86 1.56 -5.56
N GLY A 158 -15.15 1.54 -5.23
CA GLY A 158 -15.92 2.73 -4.89
C GLY A 158 -15.82 3.09 -3.40
N ASP A 159 -16.79 3.86 -2.92
CA ASP A 159 -16.87 4.42 -1.57
C ASP A 159 -15.62 5.27 -1.26
N ILE A 160 -15.33 6.16 -2.20
CA ILE A 160 -14.26 7.13 -2.15
C ILE A 160 -14.41 8.01 -0.90
N ALA A 161 -15.64 8.21 -0.41
CA ALA A 161 -15.91 8.92 0.83
C ALA A 161 -15.17 8.30 2.02
N LYS A 162 -14.97 6.98 2.07
CA LYS A 162 -14.17 6.34 3.13
C LYS A 162 -12.70 6.70 3.09
N ASN A 163 -12.16 7.17 1.97
CA ASN A 163 -10.80 7.72 1.99
C ASN A 163 -10.72 9.03 2.79
N LEU A 164 -11.84 9.72 3.05
CA LEU A 164 -11.90 10.94 3.88
C LEU A 164 -11.64 10.70 5.38
N ILE A 165 -11.37 9.47 5.81
CA ILE A 165 -10.83 9.20 7.15
C ILE A 165 -9.34 8.78 7.12
N HIS A 166 -8.76 8.72 5.93
CA HIS A 166 -7.37 8.29 5.67
C HIS A 166 -6.63 9.38 4.88
N PRO A 167 -6.21 10.49 5.52
CA PRO A 167 -5.55 11.63 4.86
C PRO A 167 -4.21 11.27 4.18
N ASP A 168 -3.69 10.08 4.46
CA ASP A 168 -2.52 9.47 3.87
C ASP A 168 -2.78 8.78 2.52
N LYS A 169 -3.99 8.83 1.96
CA LYS A 169 -4.27 8.25 0.64
C LYS A 169 -3.90 9.19 -0.51
N LEU A 170 -3.30 8.63 -1.56
CA LEU A 170 -2.84 9.35 -2.75
C LEU A 170 -3.98 9.90 -3.61
N ILE A 171 -5.24 9.52 -3.35
CA ILE A 171 -6.38 10.14 -4.01
C ILE A 171 -6.44 11.65 -3.75
N PHE A 172 -6.03 12.12 -2.56
CA PHE A 172 -5.98 13.55 -2.25
C PHE A 172 -4.88 14.29 -3.02
N TRP A 173 -3.77 13.60 -3.30
CA TRP A 173 -2.71 14.12 -4.17
C TRP A 173 -3.24 14.32 -5.59
N ILE A 174 -3.98 13.34 -6.12
CA ILE A 174 -4.65 13.43 -7.42
C ILE A 174 -5.66 14.58 -7.47
N LEU A 175 -6.49 14.72 -6.42
CA LEU A 175 -7.50 15.78 -6.35
C LEU A 175 -6.88 17.16 -6.08
N GLY A 176 -5.60 17.23 -5.69
CA GLY A 176 -4.93 18.45 -5.25
C GLY A 176 -5.62 19.18 -4.10
N LYS A 177 -6.40 18.45 -3.30
CA LYS A 177 -7.13 18.97 -2.14
C LYS A 177 -6.80 18.15 -0.90
N ASN A 178 -6.44 18.84 0.17
CA ASN A 178 -6.36 18.22 1.48
C ASN A 178 -7.76 17.86 1.97
N ILE A 179 -7.85 16.82 2.77
CA ILE A 179 -9.09 16.38 3.44
C ILE A 179 -9.86 17.52 4.13
N ARG A 180 -9.15 18.51 4.70
CA ARG A 180 -9.74 19.67 5.39
C ARG A 180 -10.31 20.72 4.45
N GLU A 181 -9.92 20.68 3.19
CA GLU A 181 -10.36 21.60 2.14
C GLU A 181 -11.58 21.08 1.39
N ILE A 182 -11.92 19.79 1.55
CA ILE A 182 -13.08 19.16 0.92
C ILE A 182 -14.30 19.40 1.82
N PRO A 183 -15.27 20.23 1.40
CA PRO A 183 -16.46 20.49 2.20
C PRO A 183 -17.41 19.28 2.17
N ASP A 184 -18.24 19.11 3.20
CA ASP A 184 -19.29 18.07 3.22
C ASP A 184 -20.21 18.16 1.99
N SER A 185 -20.46 19.38 1.49
CA SER A 185 -21.25 19.61 0.28
C SER A 185 -20.64 18.99 -0.98
N TYR A 186 -19.32 18.87 -1.06
CA TYR A 186 -18.66 18.15 -2.17
C TYR A 186 -19.03 16.67 -2.11
N VAL A 187 -18.96 16.06 -0.92
CA VAL A 187 -19.33 14.66 -0.69
C VAL A 187 -20.80 14.43 -1.04
N THR A 188 -21.70 15.31 -0.60
CA THR A 188 -23.14 15.11 -0.84
C THR A 188 -23.61 15.49 -2.23
N ASN A 189 -22.90 16.36 -2.97
CA ASN A 189 -23.40 16.89 -4.25
C ASN A 189 -22.60 16.43 -5.46
N GLN A 190 -21.27 16.28 -5.31
CA GLN A 190 -20.35 16.05 -6.41
C GLN A 190 -19.79 14.62 -6.40
N LEU A 191 -19.41 14.10 -5.23
CA LEU A 191 -18.89 12.75 -5.11
C LEU A 191 -19.92 11.71 -5.57
N LEU A 192 -21.21 11.94 -5.29
CA LEU A 192 -22.31 11.08 -5.76
C LEU A 192 -22.32 10.86 -7.29
N ARG A 193 -21.75 11.78 -8.07
CA ARG A 193 -21.75 11.70 -9.53
C ARG A 193 -20.61 10.87 -10.11
N PHE A 194 -19.53 10.64 -9.37
CA PHE A 194 -18.39 9.86 -9.87
C PHE A 194 -17.97 8.74 -8.92
N ASP A 195 -18.50 8.62 -7.72
CA ASP A 195 -18.25 7.43 -6.90
C ASP A 195 -19.00 6.22 -7.50
N PRO A 196 -18.30 5.14 -7.90
CA PRO A 196 -18.93 3.96 -8.50
C PRO A 196 -20.07 3.35 -7.68
N ILE A 197 -20.10 3.49 -6.35
CA ILE A 197 -21.12 2.82 -5.53
C ILE A 197 -22.55 3.21 -5.90
N HIS A 198 -22.74 4.42 -6.44
CA HIS A 198 -24.06 4.92 -6.84
C HIS A 198 -24.54 4.33 -8.18
N TYR A 199 -23.65 3.72 -8.94
CA TYR A 199 -23.92 3.07 -10.22
C TYR A 199 -24.07 1.54 -10.08
N LEU A 200 -23.52 0.97 -9.00
CA LEU A 200 -23.49 -0.46 -8.74
C LEU A 200 -24.83 -1.05 -8.27
N ASN A 201 -25.81 -0.20 -7.89
CA ASN A 201 -27.17 -0.64 -7.57
C ASN A 201 -28.08 -0.76 -8.83
N SER A 202 -27.49 -0.83 -10.02
CA SER A 202 -28.26 -0.97 -11.26
C SER A 202 -28.84 -2.39 -11.38
N PRO A 203 -30.16 -2.55 -11.68
CA PRO A 203 -30.73 -3.88 -11.94
C PRO A 203 -30.20 -4.52 -13.22
N LYS A 204 -29.52 -3.72 -14.07
CA LYS A 204 -28.86 -4.16 -15.30
C LYS A 204 -27.39 -4.49 -15.10
N LEU A 205 -26.85 -4.34 -13.89
CA LEU A 205 -25.43 -4.59 -13.66
C LEU A 205 -25.10 -6.05 -14.00
N PRO A 206 -24.08 -6.29 -14.85
CA PRO A 206 -23.69 -7.65 -15.20
C PRO A 206 -22.88 -8.31 -14.07
N PRO A 207 -22.56 -9.61 -14.16
CA PRO A 207 -21.58 -10.23 -13.29
C PRO A 207 -20.30 -9.39 -13.18
N ILE A 208 -19.78 -9.25 -11.95
CA ILE A 208 -18.62 -8.40 -11.69
C ILE A 208 -17.61 -9.08 -10.76
N LEU A 209 -16.32 -8.91 -11.08
CA LEU A 209 -15.18 -9.32 -10.26
C LEU A 209 -14.32 -8.09 -9.92
N TRP A 210 -14.03 -7.87 -8.63
CA TRP A 210 -12.98 -6.92 -8.21
C TRP A 210 -11.71 -7.66 -7.83
N GLN A 211 -10.58 -7.10 -8.23
CA GLN A 211 -9.25 -7.57 -7.88
C GLN A 211 -8.50 -6.42 -7.22
N ILE A 212 -8.20 -6.49 -5.93
CA ILE A 212 -7.73 -5.32 -5.15
C ILE A 212 -6.76 -5.72 -4.04
N GLY A 213 -5.76 -4.87 -3.79
CA GLY A 213 -4.76 -5.03 -2.74
C GLY A 213 -5.24 -4.39 -1.44
N THR A 214 -4.89 -4.97 -0.29
CA THR A 214 -5.30 -4.40 1.01
C THR A 214 -4.50 -3.16 1.42
N ASN A 215 -3.32 -2.95 0.84
CA ASN A 215 -2.44 -1.81 1.10
C ASN A 215 -2.46 -0.81 -0.08
N ASP A 216 -3.52 -0.82 -0.88
CA ASP A 216 -3.67 0.07 -2.01
C ASP A 216 -3.52 1.55 -1.59
N ASP A 217 -2.64 2.27 -2.29
CA ASP A 217 -2.21 3.63 -1.94
C ASP A 217 -3.28 4.68 -2.23
N PHE A 218 -4.26 4.36 -3.08
CA PHE A 218 -5.34 5.26 -3.49
C PHE A 218 -6.67 4.92 -2.83
N PHE A 219 -6.93 3.63 -2.63
CA PHE A 219 -8.19 3.14 -2.09
C PHE A 219 -7.97 2.38 -0.77
N HIS A 220 -8.55 2.86 0.33
CA HIS A 220 -8.45 2.12 1.59
C HIS A 220 -9.29 0.83 1.56
N TYR A 221 -8.75 -0.28 2.10
CA TYR A 221 -9.44 -1.59 2.06
C TYR A 221 -10.81 -1.58 2.75
N SER A 222 -11.06 -0.66 3.68
CA SER A 222 -12.37 -0.49 4.33
C SER A 222 -13.50 -0.14 3.34
N ALA A 223 -13.17 0.37 2.14
CA ALA A 223 -14.11 0.68 1.07
C ALA A 223 -14.49 -0.53 0.21
N ILE A 224 -13.72 -1.64 0.28
CA ILE A 224 -14.03 -2.89 -0.42
C ILE A 224 -15.42 -3.39 -0.01
N LYS A 225 -15.71 -3.34 1.30
CA LYS A 225 -16.98 -3.80 1.85
C LYS A 225 -18.18 -3.08 1.29
N SER A 226 -18.16 -1.75 1.32
CA SER A 226 -19.28 -0.96 0.80
C SER A 226 -19.46 -1.13 -0.70
N THR A 227 -18.35 -1.18 -1.44
CA THR A 227 -18.39 -1.39 -2.89
C THR A 227 -19.04 -2.72 -3.24
N TYR A 228 -18.63 -3.80 -2.57
CA TYR A 228 -19.21 -5.12 -2.75
C TYR A 228 -20.69 -5.16 -2.35
N ASP A 229 -21.05 -4.52 -1.24
CA ASP A 229 -22.43 -4.51 -0.72
C ASP A 229 -23.38 -3.63 -1.55
N ALA A 230 -22.86 -2.67 -2.33
CA ALA A 230 -23.66 -1.83 -3.22
C ALA A 230 -24.34 -2.63 -4.34
N VAL A 231 -23.74 -3.74 -4.77
CA VAL A 231 -24.30 -4.63 -5.79
C VAL A 231 -25.38 -5.54 -5.19
N GLN A 232 -26.59 -5.53 -5.74
CA GLN A 232 -27.75 -6.24 -5.19
C GLN A 232 -27.97 -7.66 -5.73
N HIS A 233 -27.25 -8.07 -6.78
CA HIS A 233 -27.33 -9.44 -7.31
C HIS A 233 -26.21 -10.34 -6.76
N ALA A 234 -26.41 -11.66 -6.87
CA ALA A 234 -25.49 -12.65 -6.30
C ALA A 234 -24.21 -12.89 -7.13
N THR A 235 -24.20 -12.49 -8.41
CA THR A 235 -23.07 -12.70 -9.33
C THR A 235 -21.99 -11.62 -9.18
N LYS A 236 -21.49 -11.47 -7.96
CA LYS A 236 -20.48 -10.50 -7.57
C LYS A 236 -19.36 -11.17 -6.78
N PHE A 237 -18.12 -10.92 -7.17
CA PHE A 237 -16.97 -11.70 -6.71
C PHE A 237 -15.79 -10.80 -6.33
N LEU A 238 -15.01 -11.22 -5.35
CA LEU A 238 -13.80 -10.53 -4.90
C LEU A 238 -12.58 -11.43 -5.05
N GLN A 239 -11.45 -10.83 -5.36
CA GLN A 239 -10.13 -11.40 -5.18
C GLN A 239 -9.28 -10.36 -4.46
N ILE A 240 -9.06 -10.57 -3.17
CA ILE A 240 -8.30 -9.65 -2.33
C ILE A 240 -6.86 -10.15 -2.20
N PHE A 241 -5.90 -9.26 -2.45
CA PHE A 241 -4.47 -9.51 -2.38
C PHE A 241 -3.91 -8.93 -1.07
N PRO A 242 -3.58 -9.77 -0.08
CA PRO A 242 -3.15 -9.29 1.22
C PRO A 242 -1.76 -8.67 1.17
N ASN A 243 -1.61 -7.52 1.81
CA ASN A 243 -0.40 -6.68 1.86
C ASN A 243 0.05 -6.09 0.52
N ASP A 244 -0.68 -6.35 -0.56
CA ASP A 244 -0.35 -5.78 -1.86
C ASP A 244 -0.87 -4.35 -2.01
N HIS A 245 -0.10 -3.57 -2.77
CA HIS A 245 -0.29 -2.15 -3.03
C HIS A 245 -1.11 -1.92 -4.31
N HIS A 246 -1.09 -0.69 -4.82
CA HIS A 246 -1.76 -0.29 -6.06
C HIS A 246 -1.10 -0.88 -7.34
N GLY A 247 -0.98 -2.20 -7.39
CA GLY A 247 -0.36 -2.99 -8.45
C GLY A 247 0.22 -4.30 -7.90
N PHE A 248 -0.19 -5.43 -8.49
CA PHE A 248 0.26 -6.76 -8.09
C PHE A 248 0.15 -7.77 -9.25
N PRO A 249 1.05 -8.77 -9.33
CA PRO A 249 0.97 -9.84 -10.33
C PRO A 249 -0.07 -10.91 -9.93
N GLY A 250 -0.33 -11.88 -10.82
CA GLY A 250 -1.06 -13.11 -10.46
C GLY A 250 -2.58 -12.99 -10.48
N PHE A 251 -3.11 -11.95 -11.12
CA PHE A 251 -4.55 -11.75 -11.27
C PHE A 251 -5.14 -12.55 -12.45
N GLU A 252 -4.29 -12.97 -13.39
CA GLU A 252 -4.67 -13.51 -14.69
C GLU A 252 -5.44 -14.82 -14.60
N GLY A 253 -5.10 -15.67 -13.62
CA GLY A 253 -5.77 -16.95 -13.38
C GLY A 253 -7.25 -16.75 -13.07
N SER A 254 -7.56 -16.00 -12.00
CA SER A 254 -8.93 -15.68 -11.62
C SER A 254 -9.69 -14.89 -12.69
N SER A 255 -9.02 -14.01 -13.45
CA SER A 255 -9.66 -13.32 -14.59
C SER A 255 -10.08 -14.31 -15.69
N LYS A 256 -9.21 -15.26 -16.06
CA LYS A 256 -9.56 -16.30 -17.07
C LYS A 256 -10.70 -17.20 -16.58
N PHE A 257 -10.68 -17.58 -15.30
CA PHE A 257 -11.76 -18.33 -14.67
C PHE A 257 -13.09 -17.58 -14.76
N PHE A 258 -13.08 -16.30 -14.39
CA PHE A 258 -14.27 -15.45 -14.44
C PHE A 258 -14.79 -15.24 -15.87
N ILE A 259 -13.90 -15.08 -16.87
CA ILE A 259 -14.27 -15.03 -18.29
C ILE A 259 -15.01 -16.32 -18.70
N ASP A 260 -14.49 -17.48 -18.31
CA ASP A 260 -15.14 -18.76 -18.64
C ASP A 260 -16.51 -18.90 -17.99
N TYR A 261 -16.63 -18.49 -16.72
CA TYR A 261 -17.91 -18.46 -16.02
C TYR A 261 -18.95 -17.62 -16.76
N VAL A 262 -18.58 -16.40 -17.18
CA VAL A 262 -19.54 -15.48 -17.81
C VAL A 262 -19.93 -15.93 -19.22
N LEU A 263 -18.98 -16.44 -20.02
CA LEU A 263 -19.18 -16.59 -21.47
C LEU A 263 -19.11 -18.02 -22.00
N ASN A 264 -18.48 -18.94 -21.27
CA ASN A 264 -18.17 -20.28 -21.76
C ASN A 264 -18.86 -21.39 -20.96
N ASN A 265 -19.93 -21.05 -20.21
CA ASN A 265 -20.60 -21.97 -19.27
C ASN A 265 -19.61 -22.60 -18.29
N GLY A 266 -18.57 -21.86 -17.90
CA GLY A 266 -17.59 -22.29 -16.92
C GLY A 266 -18.18 -22.39 -15.52
N SER A 267 -17.39 -22.97 -14.63
CA SER A 267 -17.74 -23.11 -13.21
C SER A 267 -18.02 -21.77 -12.54
N ILE A 268 -19.00 -21.76 -11.63
CA ILE A 268 -19.34 -20.58 -10.85
C ILE A 268 -18.22 -20.34 -9.83
N PRO A 269 -17.70 -19.11 -9.68
CA PRO A 269 -16.77 -18.83 -8.60
C PRO A 269 -17.36 -19.21 -7.24
N PRO A 270 -16.54 -19.72 -6.29
CA PRO A 270 -17.02 -20.19 -4.99
C PRO A 270 -17.85 -19.14 -4.25
N GLN A 271 -18.99 -19.57 -3.70
CA GLN A 271 -19.81 -18.76 -2.83
C GLN A 271 -19.46 -19.04 -1.37
N ILE A 272 -19.00 -18.00 -0.67
CA ILE A 272 -18.54 -18.10 0.71
C ILE A 272 -19.63 -17.53 1.63
N ASN A 273 -20.17 -18.38 2.51
CA ASN A 273 -21.19 -17.99 3.47
C ASN A 273 -20.70 -18.26 4.90
N ILE A 274 -20.45 -17.21 5.69
CA ILE A 274 -20.08 -17.36 7.09
C ILE A 274 -21.32 -17.75 7.89
N THR A 275 -21.31 -18.94 8.49
CA THR A 275 -22.46 -19.50 9.20
C THR A 275 -22.45 -19.15 10.69
N SER A 276 -21.27 -19.00 11.29
CA SER A 276 -21.14 -18.54 12.67
C SER A 276 -19.82 -17.81 12.92
N ILE A 277 -19.88 -16.83 13.83
CA ILE A 277 -18.72 -16.12 14.37
C ILE A 277 -18.94 -16.05 15.89
N SER A 278 -17.98 -16.52 16.66
CA SER A 278 -18.06 -16.42 18.12
C SER A 278 -16.69 -16.10 18.73
N LYS A 279 -16.71 -15.44 19.89
CA LYS A 279 -15.52 -15.22 20.70
C LYS A 279 -15.63 -16.04 21.97
N THR A 280 -14.59 -16.80 22.28
CA THR A 280 -14.48 -17.53 23.54
C THR A 280 -13.27 -17.03 24.31
N GLN A 281 -13.36 -16.95 25.64
CA GLN A 281 -12.24 -16.50 26.46
C GLN A 281 -11.45 -17.70 26.96
N ASP A 282 -10.12 -17.67 26.81
CA ASP A 282 -9.19 -18.67 27.31
C ASP A 282 -8.07 -18.07 28.18
N LEU A 283 -7.06 -18.89 28.52
CA LEU A 283 -5.94 -18.47 29.35
C LEU A 283 -5.09 -17.35 28.71
N LEU A 284 -4.91 -17.39 27.39
CA LEU A 284 -4.11 -16.41 26.63
C LEU A 284 -4.94 -15.17 26.24
N GLY A 285 -6.27 -15.30 26.16
CA GLY A 285 -7.19 -14.20 25.91
C GLY A 285 -8.42 -14.63 25.11
N ASP A 286 -8.96 -13.72 24.31
CA ASP A 286 -10.10 -14.04 23.44
C ASP A 286 -9.64 -14.83 22.21
N LYS A 287 -10.29 -15.96 21.93
CA LYS A 287 -10.20 -16.71 20.68
C LYS A 287 -11.37 -16.39 19.79
N LEU A 288 -11.09 -16.12 18.52
CA LEU A 288 -12.11 -15.99 17.48
C LEU A 288 -12.33 -17.36 16.84
N HIS A 289 -13.55 -17.88 16.92
CA HIS A 289 -13.98 -19.07 16.20
C HIS A 289 -14.86 -18.66 15.03
N ILE A 290 -14.59 -19.22 13.85
CA ILE A 290 -15.35 -18.99 12.63
C ILE A 290 -15.76 -20.34 12.05
N ALA A 291 -17.04 -20.47 11.72
CA ALA A 291 -17.52 -21.54 10.86
C ALA A 291 -18.16 -20.95 9.61
N LEU A 292 -17.97 -21.64 8.49
CA LEU A 292 -18.48 -21.19 7.20
C LEU A 292 -18.83 -22.37 6.29
N ARG A 293 -19.67 -22.07 5.31
CA ARG A 293 -20.03 -22.96 4.22
C ARG A 293 -19.52 -22.37 2.90
N VAL A 294 -18.81 -23.17 2.11
CA VAL A 294 -18.42 -22.81 0.76
C VAL A 294 -19.11 -23.72 -0.24
N ASN A 295 -19.85 -23.12 -1.17
CA ASN A 295 -20.42 -23.82 -2.31
C ASN A 295 -19.51 -23.55 -3.51
N SER A 296 -18.88 -24.61 -4.04
CA SER A 296 -18.00 -24.55 -5.21
C SER A 296 -18.36 -25.70 -6.16
N THR A 297 -18.38 -25.44 -7.47
CA THR A 297 -18.47 -26.50 -8.48
C THR A 297 -17.11 -27.12 -8.79
N GLU A 298 -16.03 -26.41 -8.48
CA GLU A 298 -14.66 -26.90 -8.56
C GLU A 298 -14.18 -27.45 -7.23
N GLU A 299 -13.21 -28.38 -7.29
CA GLU A 299 -12.57 -28.91 -6.10
C GLU A 299 -11.77 -27.81 -5.37
N ILE A 300 -11.98 -27.70 -4.06
CA ILE A 300 -11.30 -26.72 -3.21
C ILE A 300 -9.96 -27.30 -2.77
N ASP A 301 -8.88 -26.53 -2.94
CA ASP A 301 -7.55 -26.91 -2.44
C ASP A 301 -7.41 -26.57 -0.96
N SER A 302 -7.72 -25.32 -0.62
CA SER A 302 -7.62 -24.82 0.75
C SER A 302 -8.57 -23.66 0.98
N ILE A 303 -9.02 -23.54 2.23
CA ILE A 303 -9.74 -22.37 2.72
C ILE A 303 -8.90 -21.77 3.84
N GLN A 304 -8.65 -20.47 3.73
CA GLN A 304 -7.81 -19.75 4.67
C GLN A 304 -8.57 -18.54 5.17
N MET A 305 -8.48 -18.27 6.47
CA MET A 305 -8.75 -16.94 6.98
C MET A 305 -7.50 -16.09 6.82
N VAL A 306 -7.68 -14.91 6.25
CA VAL A 306 -6.67 -13.88 6.15
C VAL A 306 -7.03 -12.76 7.11
N TYR A 307 -6.13 -12.40 8.02
CA TYR A 307 -6.44 -11.50 9.13
C TYR A 307 -5.34 -10.48 9.40
N LYS A 308 -5.70 -9.32 9.95
CA LYS A 308 -4.78 -8.25 10.35
C LYS A 308 -5.22 -7.63 11.67
N PHE A 309 -4.25 -7.44 12.57
CA PHE A 309 -4.46 -6.65 13.78
C PHE A 309 -4.27 -5.17 13.46
N THR A 310 -5.33 -4.37 13.49
CA THR A 310 -5.31 -3.01 12.93
C THR A 310 -4.60 -2.01 13.83
N ASP A 311 -4.50 -2.28 15.12
CA ASP A 311 -3.89 -1.36 16.11
C ASP A 311 -2.40 -1.68 16.37
N ILE A 312 -1.84 -2.69 15.70
CA ILE A 312 -0.45 -3.09 15.84
C ILE A 312 0.37 -2.50 14.69
N LEU A 313 1.32 -1.65 15.04
CA LEU A 313 2.23 -1.02 14.09
C LEU A 313 3.07 -2.07 13.35
N GLY A 314 3.03 -2.01 12.02
CA GLY A 314 3.70 -2.97 11.14
C GLY A 314 2.97 -4.31 11.01
N SER A 315 1.73 -4.44 11.48
CA SER A 315 0.95 -5.66 11.26
C SER A 315 0.69 -5.87 9.77
N THR A 316 1.07 -7.05 9.31
CA THR A 316 0.72 -7.62 8.02
C THR A 316 -0.63 -8.34 8.10
N TRP A 317 -1.25 -8.54 6.94
CA TRP A 317 -2.27 -9.55 6.73
C TRP A 317 -1.60 -10.92 6.70
N GLU A 318 -2.03 -11.81 7.59
CA GLU A 318 -1.49 -13.14 7.78
C GLU A 318 -2.54 -14.21 7.48
N TYR A 319 -2.08 -15.41 7.13
CA TYR A 319 -2.94 -16.53 6.77
C TYR A 319 -3.03 -17.53 7.91
N VAL A 320 -4.23 -18.06 8.15
CA VAL A 320 -4.44 -19.27 8.94
C VAL A 320 -5.38 -20.19 8.18
N SER A 321 -4.98 -21.46 8.00
CA SER A 321 -5.81 -22.45 7.34
C SER A 321 -7.02 -22.80 8.20
N LEU A 322 -8.15 -23.02 7.56
CA LEU A 322 -9.35 -23.58 8.18
C LEU A 322 -9.37 -25.09 7.96
N ASP A 323 -9.93 -25.81 8.92
CA ASP A 323 -10.11 -27.24 8.88
C ASP A 323 -11.44 -27.60 8.21
N SER A 324 -11.41 -28.61 7.34
CA SER A 324 -12.62 -29.14 6.73
C SER A 324 -13.34 -30.05 7.71
N ILE A 325 -14.59 -29.72 8.03
CA ILE A 325 -15.50 -30.61 8.76
C ILE A 325 -16.09 -31.64 7.77
N ASN A 326 -16.41 -31.17 6.56
CA ASN A 326 -16.83 -31.97 5.41
C ASN A 326 -16.58 -31.17 4.11
N GLU A 327 -17.02 -31.71 2.97
CA GLU A 327 -16.78 -31.13 1.63
C GLU A 327 -17.19 -29.64 1.49
N THR A 328 -18.20 -29.19 2.24
CA THR A 328 -18.73 -27.82 2.11
C THR A 328 -18.60 -26.99 3.37
N ASN A 329 -18.35 -27.59 4.53
CA ASN A 329 -18.30 -26.89 5.82
C ASN A 329 -16.88 -26.89 6.39
N TRP A 330 -16.47 -25.71 6.84
CA TRP A 330 -15.11 -25.43 7.30
C TRP A 330 -15.17 -24.62 8.58
N GLU A 331 -14.21 -24.83 9.46
CA GLU A 331 -14.07 -24.07 10.70
C GLU A 331 -12.62 -23.76 11.00
N GLY A 332 -12.40 -22.76 11.84
CA GLY A 332 -11.08 -22.52 12.38
C GLY A 332 -11.11 -21.50 13.49
N GLU A 333 -9.99 -21.45 14.19
CA GLU A 333 -9.81 -20.60 15.35
C GLU A 333 -8.58 -19.72 15.17
N LEU A 334 -8.68 -18.50 15.69
CA LEU A 334 -7.55 -17.60 15.81
C LEU A 334 -7.36 -17.20 17.26
N SER A 335 -6.16 -17.48 17.75
CA SER A 335 -5.71 -17.09 19.08
C SER A 335 -5.33 -15.61 19.13
N PRO A 336 -5.42 -14.98 20.32
CA PRO A 336 -5.00 -13.60 20.47
C PRO A 336 -3.48 -13.48 20.26
N THR A 337 -3.03 -12.31 19.84
CA THR A 337 -1.60 -11.95 19.82
C THR A 337 -1.10 -11.55 21.21
N PHE A 338 0.12 -11.02 21.34
CA PHE A 338 0.67 -10.52 22.60
C PHE A 338 -0.05 -9.28 23.15
N PHE A 339 -0.84 -8.60 22.33
CA PHE A 339 -1.55 -7.37 22.67
C PHE A 339 -3.03 -7.50 22.36
N SER A 340 -3.88 -6.90 23.20
CA SER A 340 -5.26 -6.63 22.81
C SER A 340 -5.26 -5.69 21.61
N SER A 341 -6.00 -6.03 20.57
CA SER A 341 -6.04 -5.26 19.32
C SER A 341 -7.34 -5.53 18.56
N ASN A 342 -7.83 -4.55 17.82
CA ASN A 342 -8.88 -4.77 16.83
C ASN A 342 -8.38 -5.68 15.71
N LEU A 343 -9.27 -6.55 15.24
CA LEU A 343 -8.98 -7.55 14.23
C LEU A 343 -9.95 -7.41 13.06
N ASP A 344 -9.38 -7.24 11.87
CA ASP A 344 -10.09 -7.39 10.61
C ASP A 344 -9.67 -8.70 9.94
N TYR A 345 -10.60 -9.35 9.24
CA TYR A 345 -10.34 -10.59 8.53
C TYR A 345 -11.24 -10.78 7.31
N TYR A 346 -10.84 -11.68 6.41
CA TYR A 346 -11.65 -12.20 5.32
C TYR A 346 -11.25 -13.64 5.02
N ILE A 347 -12.02 -14.31 4.18
CA ILE A 347 -11.82 -15.71 3.80
C ILE A 347 -11.31 -15.77 2.38
N VAL A 348 -10.33 -16.63 2.12
CA VAL A 348 -9.80 -16.95 0.79
C VAL A 348 -10.08 -18.42 0.51
N VAL A 349 -10.60 -18.72 -0.68
CA VAL A 349 -10.81 -20.07 -1.19
C VAL A 349 -9.91 -20.26 -2.41
N ASN A 350 -8.92 -21.14 -2.29
CA ASN A 350 -8.04 -21.53 -3.38
C ASN A 350 -8.63 -22.75 -4.10
N LEU A 351 -8.62 -22.73 -5.43
CA LEU A 351 -9.14 -23.84 -6.25
C LEU A 351 -8.02 -24.82 -6.61
N LYS A 352 -8.33 -26.12 -6.55
CA LYS A 352 -7.35 -27.19 -6.77
C LYS A 352 -6.98 -27.31 -8.23
N ASN A 353 -5.70 -27.62 -8.49
CA ASN A 353 -5.12 -27.76 -9.84
C ASN A 353 -5.20 -26.49 -10.70
N MET A 354 -5.42 -25.31 -10.08
CA MET A 354 -5.50 -24.03 -10.77
C MET A 354 -4.46 -23.07 -10.20
N THR A 355 -3.52 -22.65 -11.02
CA THR A 355 -2.47 -21.70 -10.61
C THR A 355 -3.06 -20.29 -10.50
N ASN A 356 -2.87 -19.65 -9.33
CA ASN A 356 -3.32 -18.28 -9.07
C ASN A 356 -4.82 -18.06 -9.30
N VAL A 357 -5.65 -19.04 -8.93
CA VAL A 357 -7.11 -18.90 -8.93
C VAL A 357 -7.64 -19.02 -7.51
N TRP A 358 -8.08 -17.88 -6.98
CA TRP A 358 -8.76 -17.81 -5.69
C TRP A 358 -9.82 -16.72 -5.69
N PHE A 359 -10.76 -16.89 -4.77
CA PHE A 359 -11.82 -15.92 -4.52
C PHE A 359 -11.91 -15.63 -3.03
N SER A 360 -12.36 -14.43 -2.71
CA SER A 360 -12.40 -13.90 -1.36
C SER A 360 -13.83 -13.60 -0.93
N SER A 361 -14.10 -13.75 0.37
CA SER A 361 -15.26 -13.12 0.98
C SER A 361 -15.08 -11.60 1.05
N ASN A 362 -16.10 -10.92 1.54
CA ASN A 362 -15.93 -9.55 2.00
C ASN A 362 -14.99 -9.47 3.24
N ILE A 363 -14.56 -8.27 3.60
CA ILE A 363 -13.81 -7.98 4.84
C ILE A 363 -14.79 -7.78 6.00
N TYR A 364 -14.48 -8.42 7.12
CA TYR A 364 -15.22 -8.37 8.37
C TYR A 364 -14.34 -7.83 9.49
N SER A 365 -14.95 -7.11 10.43
CA SER A 365 -14.30 -6.67 11.66
C SER A 365 -14.80 -7.52 12.82
N ALA A 366 -13.89 -8.24 13.47
CA ALA A 366 -14.21 -8.96 14.69
C ALA A 366 -14.26 -8.02 15.92
N GLY A 367 -13.78 -6.78 15.80
CA GLY A 367 -13.57 -5.86 16.92
C GLY A 367 -12.36 -6.27 17.78
N GLU A 368 -12.29 -5.78 19.01
CA GLU A 368 -11.16 -6.06 19.91
C GLU A 368 -11.06 -7.55 20.25
N ILE A 369 -9.88 -8.15 20.03
CA ILE A 369 -9.49 -9.47 20.52
C ILE A 369 -8.56 -9.23 21.72
N ARG A 370 -9.02 -9.55 22.93
CA ARG A 370 -8.24 -9.26 24.14
C ARG A 370 -7.12 -10.26 24.34
N SER A 371 -5.96 -9.79 24.79
CA SER A 371 -4.83 -10.63 25.17
C SER A 371 -4.46 -10.44 26.63
N ASN A 372 -4.46 -11.52 27.40
CA ASN A 372 -3.98 -11.54 28.77
C ASN A 372 -2.45 -11.35 28.86
N LEU A 373 -1.74 -11.46 27.73
CA LEU A 373 -0.29 -11.25 27.64
C LEU A 373 0.10 -9.78 27.47
N THR A 374 -0.85 -8.87 27.20
CA THR A 374 -0.59 -7.44 26.95
C THR A 374 0.21 -6.81 28.08
N LEU A 375 -0.26 -6.93 29.32
CA LEU A 375 0.38 -6.32 30.48
C LEU A 375 1.74 -6.98 30.79
N PRO A 376 1.87 -8.33 30.87
CA PRO A 376 3.16 -8.99 30.99
C PRO A 376 4.18 -8.55 29.93
N PHE A 377 3.76 -8.46 28.67
CA PHE A 377 4.63 -8.04 27.58
C PHE A 377 5.12 -6.60 27.76
N ILE A 378 4.23 -5.66 28.09
CA ILE A 378 4.59 -4.25 28.36
C ILE A 378 5.59 -4.17 29.50
N ILE A 379 5.41 -4.95 30.57
CA ILE A 379 6.34 -5.00 31.69
C ILE A 379 7.71 -5.52 31.23
N ILE A 380 7.75 -6.64 30.50
CA ILE A 380 8.99 -7.24 30.01
C ILE A 380 9.73 -6.28 29.08
N ILE A 381 9.06 -5.65 28.11
CA ILE A 381 9.73 -4.73 27.18
C ILE A 381 10.23 -3.48 27.90
N SER A 382 9.45 -2.97 28.87
CA SER A 382 9.88 -1.86 29.73
C SER A 382 11.12 -2.24 30.54
N VAL A 383 11.18 -3.46 31.07
CA VAL A 383 12.35 -3.98 31.79
C VAL A 383 13.57 -4.09 30.87
N ILE A 384 13.40 -4.63 29.66
CA ILE A 384 14.47 -4.76 28.65
C ILE A 384 15.03 -3.40 28.24
N ILE A 385 14.19 -2.35 28.20
CA ILE A 385 14.63 -0.99 27.85
C ILE A 385 15.26 -0.29 29.06
N LEU A 386 14.60 -0.32 30.22
CA LEU A 386 14.95 0.49 31.39
C LEU A 386 16.14 -0.08 32.18
N ILE A 387 16.28 -1.40 32.33
CA ILE A 387 17.39 -1.98 33.11
C ILE A 387 18.75 -1.70 32.47
N PRO A 388 18.99 -2.00 31.17
CA PRO A 388 20.26 -1.69 30.53
C PRO A 388 20.58 -0.19 30.53
N LEU A 389 19.54 0.65 30.41
CA LEU A 389 19.67 2.09 30.49
C LEU A 389 20.14 2.52 31.88
N ALA A 390 19.45 2.06 32.93
CA ALA A 390 19.79 2.35 34.32
C ALA A 390 21.19 1.82 34.69
N LEU A 391 21.56 0.62 34.25
CA LEU A 391 22.88 0.04 34.45
C LEU A 391 23.97 0.83 33.72
N SER A 392 23.70 1.30 32.50
CA SER A 392 24.64 2.12 31.73
C SER A 392 24.87 3.49 32.38
N ILE A 393 23.80 4.11 32.88
CA ILE A 393 23.87 5.35 33.68
C ILE A 393 24.66 5.10 34.97
N ARG A 394 24.32 4.05 35.73
CA ARG A 394 25.03 3.68 36.97
C ARG A 394 26.52 3.44 36.72
N ARG A 395 26.87 2.72 35.64
CA ARG A 395 28.27 2.48 35.23
C ARG A 395 29.00 3.79 34.90
N LYS A 396 28.33 4.77 34.26
CA LYS A 396 28.93 6.11 34.05
C LYS A 396 29.23 6.80 35.38
N PHE A 397 28.30 6.77 36.34
CA PHE A 397 28.51 7.37 37.67
C PHE A 397 29.58 6.65 38.51
N HIS A 398 29.70 5.32 38.40
CA HIS A 398 30.68 4.56 39.18
C HIS A 398 32.12 4.72 38.67
N LYS A 399 32.31 5.11 37.41
CA LYS A 399 33.64 5.38 36.83
C LYS A 399 34.24 6.72 37.25
N ILE A 400 33.52 7.50 38.07
CA ILE A 400 34.01 8.75 38.64
C ILE A 400 35.09 8.38 39.70
N PRO A 401 36.38 8.70 39.48
CA PRO A 401 37.45 8.37 40.41
C PRO A 401 37.24 9.09 41.75
N VAL A 402 37.98 8.64 42.77
CA VAL A 402 38.01 9.28 44.10
C VAL A 402 38.60 10.68 43.93
N MET A 403 37.73 11.68 43.87
CA MET A 403 38.04 13.12 43.79
C MET A 403 37.55 13.81 45.07
N ASN A 404 38.00 15.05 45.30
CA ASN A 404 37.46 15.90 46.35
C ASN A 404 35.92 16.06 46.17
N VAL A 405 35.18 16.22 47.27
CA VAL A 405 33.72 16.28 47.33
C VAL A 405 33.14 17.33 46.36
N ASP A 406 33.77 18.50 46.27
CA ASP A 406 33.33 19.58 45.39
C ASP A 406 33.50 19.24 43.90
N GLU A 407 34.62 18.63 43.53
CA GLU A 407 34.88 18.16 42.18
C GLU A 407 33.91 17.03 41.80
N LYS A 408 33.65 16.10 42.73
CA LYS A 408 32.68 15.02 42.55
C LYS A 408 31.28 15.57 42.28
N SER A 409 30.85 16.61 42.99
CA SER A 409 29.55 17.28 42.78
C SER A 409 29.47 17.94 41.40
N LYS A 410 30.51 18.68 40.99
CA LYS A 410 30.59 19.31 39.66
C LYS A 410 30.51 18.27 38.54
N VAL A 411 31.27 17.18 38.66
CA VAL A 411 31.28 16.08 37.68
C VAL A 411 29.93 15.38 37.61
N LYS A 412 29.27 15.12 38.75
CA LYS A 412 27.90 14.58 38.78
C LYS A 412 26.89 15.47 38.09
N ARG A 413 26.91 16.79 38.33
CA ARG A 413 26.02 17.76 37.66
C ARG A 413 26.25 17.78 36.15
N TYR A 414 27.51 17.72 35.72
CA TYR A 414 27.84 17.64 34.29
C TYR A 414 27.27 16.36 33.66
N PHE A 415 27.50 15.19 34.27
CA PHE A 415 26.95 13.93 33.77
C PHE A 415 25.43 13.92 33.76
N LEU A 416 24.78 14.50 34.77
CA LEU A 416 23.32 14.61 34.79
C LEU A 416 22.82 15.46 33.62
N LYS A 417 23.43 16.62 33.36
CA LYS A 417 23.10 17.46 32.19
C LYS A 417 23.31 16.72 30.88
N GLU A 418 24.39 15.95 30.75
CA GLU A 418 24.66 15.13 29.58
C GLU A 418 23.58 14.06 29.38
N ILE A 419 23.20 13.35 30.44
CA ILE A 419 22.13 12.33 30.39
C ILE A 419 20.80 12.97 29.98
N ILE A 420 20.43 14.10 30.59
CA ILE A 420 19.19 14.82 30.24
C ILE A 420 19.21 15.23 28.76
N LEU A 421 20.35 15.74 28.28
CA LEU A 421 20.49 16.15 26.88
C LEU A 421 20.41 14.97 25.91
N ILE A 422 21.02 13.83 26.24
CA ILE A 422 20.92 12.59 25.45
C ILE A 422 19.46 12.13 25.38
N LEU A 423 18.76 12.08 26.52
CA LEU A 423 17.36 11.66 26.58
C LEU A 423 16.45 12.61 25.80
N ALA A 424 16.70 13.93 25.87
CA ALA A 424 15.96 14.91 25.11
C ALA A 424 16.17 14.72 23.60
N ILE A 425 17.41 14.52 23.14
CA ILE A 425 17.70 14.30 21.71
C ILE A 425 17.11 12.98 21.22
N ASP A 426 17.20 11.90 22.01
CA ASP A 426 16.54 10.65 21.69
C ASP A 426 15.04 10.84 21.57
N THR A 427 14.42 11.55 22.51
CA THR A 427 12.98 11.84 22.47
C THR A 427 12.61 12.55 21.16
N VAL A 428 13.37 13.58 20.76
CA VAL A 428 13.14 14.27 19.49
C VAL A 428 13.35 13.34 18.28
N TYR A 429 14.38 12.48 18.30
CA TYR A 429 14.64 11.48 17.27
C TYR A 429 13.47 10.49 17.10
N TYR A 430 12.80 10.13 18.19
CA TYR A 430 11.62 9.27 18.14
C TYR A 430 10.35 10.01 17.73
N LEU A 431 10.18 11.24 18.22
CA LEU A 431 9.08 12.10 17.79
C LEU A 431 9.15 12.39 16.29
N SER A 432 10.34 12.41 15.67
CA SER A 432 10.44 12.53 14.22
C SER A 432 9.85 11.36 13.42
N LEU A 433 9.55 10.20 14.04
CA LEU A 433 8.85 9.11 13.36
C LEU A 433 7.37 9.46 13.09
N ILE A 434 6.74 10.26 13.95
CA ILE A 434 5.34 10.69 13.75
C ILE A 434 5.24 11.99 12.93
N MET A 435 6.37 12.63 12.65
CA MET A 435 6.44 13.81 11.79
C MET A 435 6.36 13.43 10.30
N PRO A 436 6.06 14.39 9.39
CA PRO A 436 6.09 14.15 7.95
C PRO A 436 7.44 13.59 7.47
N TRP A 437 7.43 12.47 6.74
CA TRP A 437 8.61 11.89 6.09
C TRP A 437 8.63 12.10 4.58
N ILE A 438 7.48 11.91 3.95
CA ILE A 438 7.25 12.19 2.53
C ILE A 438 6.09 13.17 2.48
N VAL A 439 6.28 14.25 1.75
CA VAL A 439 5.27 15.29 1.54
C VAL A 439 5.02 15.37 0.05
N TYR A 440 3.77 15.13 -0.34
CA TYR A 440 3.30 15.39 -1.69
C TYR A 440 2.81 16.84 -1.73
N GLU A 441 3.31 17.61 -2.70
CA GLU A 441 3.05 19.04 -2.83
C GLU A 441 1.55 19.32 -2.97
N SER A 442 0.88 18.60 -3.87
CA SER A 442 -0.56 18.72 -4.06
C SER A 442 -1.33 17.88 -3.07
N GLY A 443 -2.49 18.39 -2.65
CA GLY A 443 -3.40 17.67 -1.74
C GLY A 443 -2.91 17.55 -0.30
N GLY A 444 -1.72 18.05 0.03
CA GLY A 444 -1.16 17.99 1.38
C GLY A 444 -1.07 16.56 1.94
N VAL A 445 -0.85 15.57 1.06
CA VAL A 445 -0.68 14.17 1.47
C VAL A 445 0.67 14.02 2.13
N ILE A 446 0.67 13.42 3.31
CA ILE A 446 1.86 13.22 4.12
C ILE A 446 1.96 11.76 4.50
N PHE A 447 3.08 11.14 4.15
CA PHE A 447 3.44 9.86 4.75
C PHE A 447 4.36 10.15 5.92
N ASN A 448 3.88 9.83 7.11
CA ASN A 448 4.72 9.72 8.29
C ASN A 448 5.32 8.31 8.35
N HIS A 449 6.08 8.03 9.40
CA HIS A 449 6.71 6.73 9.52
C HIS A 449 5.75 5.60 9.91
N ILE A 450 4.62 5.95 10.54
CA ILE A 450 3.56 4.98 10.83
C ILE A 450 2.99 4.43 9.52
N TYR A 451 2.76 5.28 8.52
CA TYR A 451 2.38 4.85 7.17
C TYR A 451 3.42 3.89 6.57
N ILE A 452 4.71 4.24 6.67
CA ILE A 452 5.82 3.43 6.16
C ILE A 452 5.83 2.05 6.81
N PHE A 453 5.64 1.96 8.13
CA PHE A 453 5.57 0.68 8.83
C PHE A 453 4.37 -0.16 8.41
N ASN A 454 3.20 0.45 8.26
CA ASN A 454 1.95 -0.27 8.03
C ASN A 454 1.69 -0.65 6.57
N ASN A 455 2.37 0.02 5.62
CA ASN A 455 2.15 -0.19 4.20
C ASN A 455 3.47 -0.61 3.51
N LEU A 456 4.48 0.26 3.47
CA LEU A 456 5.72 -0.04 2.72
C LEU A 456 6.50 -1.22 3.30
N TYR A 457 6.66 -1.30 4.62
CA TYR A 457 7.43 -2.38 5.25
C TYR A 457 6.72 -3.73 5.15
N THR A 458 5.42 -3.72 4.91
CA THR A 458 4.62 -4.92 4.71
C THR A 458 4.63 -5.43 3.26
N TRP A 459 5.32 -4.75 2.34
CA TRP A 459 5.30 -5.08 0.92
C TRP A 459 6.17 -6.32 0.60
N LYS A 460 5.54 -7.50 0.66
CA LYS A 460 6.19 -8.79 0.45
C LYS A 460 6.85 -8.92 -0.94
N ILE A 461 6.34 -8.24 -1.97
CA ILE A 461 6.97 -8.25 -3.31
C ILE A 461 8.42 -7.75 -3.27
N TYR A 462 8.73 -6.73 -2.45
CA TYR A 462 10.08 -6.16 -2.38
C TYR A 462 10.94 -6.77 -1.27
N PHE A 463 10.33 -7.11 -0.14
CA PHE A 463 11.06 -7.56 1.05
C PHE A 463 10.94 -9.06 1.33
N GLY A 464 10.13 -9.79 0.56
CA GLY A 464 9.83 -11.21 0.79
C GLY A 464 9.25 -11.45 2.18
N GLU A 465 9.60 -12.60 2.76
CA GLU A 465 9.20 -12.97 4.12
C GLU A 465 9.79 -12.06 5.21
N PHE A 466 10.80 -11.24 4.90
CA PHE A 466 11.33 -10.29 5.86
C PHE A 466 10.41 -9.10 6.11
N ALA A 467 9.44 -8.83 5.22
CA ALA A 467 8.51 -7.70 5.30
C ALA A 467 7.85 -7.59 6.69
N SER A 468 7.25 -8.68 7.17
CA SER A 468 6.57 -8.74 8.49
C SER A 468 7.52 -8.49 9.68
N SER A 469 8.83 -8.68 9.48
CA SER A 469 9.84 -8.50 10.52
C SER A 469 10.51 -7.12 10.49
N LEU A 470 10.39 -6.33 9.41
CA LEU A 470 11.13 -5.07 9.26
C LEU A 470 10.82 -4.06 10.36
N THR A 471 9.55 -3.91 10.73
CA THR A 471 9.12 -3.01 11.81
C THR A 471 9.71 -3.45 13.15
N THR A 472 9.67 -4.75 13.45
CA THR A 472 10.27 -5.32 14.66
C THR A 472 11.79 -5.15 14.69
N ILE A 473 12.47 -5.43 13.58
CA ILE A 473 13.92 -5.23 13.42
C ILE A 473 14.27 -3.76 13.64
N PHE A 474 13.50 -2.83 13.07
CA PHE A 474 13.69 -1.40 13.27
C PHE A 474 13.63 -1.03 14.76
N PHE A 475 12.60 -1.46 15.48
CA PHE A 475 12.46 -1.14 16.91
C PHE A 475 13.55 -1.79 17.76
N ILE A 476 13.91 -3.05 17.51
CA ILE A 476 15.02 -3.72 18.22
C ILE A 476 16.35 -2.99 17.97
N ALA A 477 16.68 -2.73 16.70
CA ALA A 477 17.90 -2.02 16.33
C ALA A 477 17.95 -0.65 17.00
N THR A 478 16.80 0.01 17.07
CA THR A 478 16.67 1.34 17.64
C THR A 478 16.78 1.35 19.17
N ILE A 479 16.21 0.36 19.87
CA ILE A 479 16.41 0.16 21.32
C ILE A 479 17.89 -0.07 21.61
N VAL A 480 18.54 -0.99 20.88
CA VAL A 480 19.98 -1.27 21.01
C VAL A 480 20.80 -0.01 20.77
N ASN A 481 20.46 0.77 19.74
CA ASN A 481 21.15 2.00 19.41
C ASN A 481 21.00 3.07 20.49
N SER A 482 19.83 3.20 21.13
CA SER A 482 19.66 4.09 22.29
C SER A 482 20.47 3.67 23.50
N GLN A 483 20.68 2.37 23.73
CA GLN A 483 21.62 1.91 24.76
C GLN A 483 23.07 2.29 24.43
N LEU A 484 23.44 2.26 23.14
CA LEU A 484 24.77 2.65 22.68
C LEU A 484 25.08 4.13 22.96
N ASN A 485 24.09 5.02 23.10
CA ASN A 485 24.34 6.40 23.52
C ASN A 485 25.14 6.50 24.82
N PHE A 486 24.93 5.57 25.75
CA PHE A 486 25.59 5.59 27.05
C PHE A 486 26.94 4.86 27.05
N ILE A 487 27.23 4.10 26.00
CA ILE A 487 28.51 3.39 25.82
C ILE A 487 29.45 4.21 24.93
N SER A 488 28.97 4.66 23.77
CA SER A 488 29.71 5.41 22.77
C SER A 488 28.77 6.29 21.93
N LEU A 489 28.60 7.55 22.35
CA LEU A 489 27.76 8.53 21.65
C LEU A 489 28.08 8.67 20.16
N ARG A 490 29.35 8.58 19.77
CA ARG A 490 29.75 8.72 18.36
C ARG A 490 29.34 7.54 17.51
N VAL A 491 29.44 6.32 18.04
CA VAL A 491 29.03 5.12 17.32
C VAL A 491 27.51 5.13 17.18
N SER A 492 26.78 5.44 18.26
CA SER A 492 25.32 5.59 18.19
C SER A 492 24.90 6.67 17.18
N ALA A 493 25.54 7.85 17.21
CA ALA A 493 25.28 8.92 16.24
C ALA A 493 25.45 8.47 14.79
N ILE A 494 26.52 7.73 14.47
CA ILE A 494 26.75 7.21 13.11
C ILE A 494 25.64 6.21 12.73
N LEU A 495 25.29 5.28 13.63
CA LEU A 495 24.21 4.32 13.38
C LEU A 495 22.85 5.00 13.21
N LYS A 496 22.57 6.04 14.01
CA LYS A 496 21.34 6.86 13.90
C LYS A 496 21.25 7.63 12.59
N LEU A 497 22.38 7.93 11.96
CA LEU A 497 22.44 8.63 10.68
C LEU A 497 22.15 7.69 9.50
N LEU A 498 22.56 6.41 9.58
CA LEU A 498 22.40 5.46 8.48
C LEU A 498 20.94 5.36 8.01
N TYR A 499 20.02 5.20 8.95
CA TYR A 499 18.61 5.01 8.65
C TYR A 499 17.97 6.17 7.86
N PRO A 500 17.93 7.42 8.37
CA PRO A 500 17.34 8.53 7.62
C PRO A 500 18.10 8.81 6.32
N THR A 501 19.41 8.53 6.22
CA THR A 501 20.14 8.67 4.95
C THR A 501 19.69 7.65 3.91
N ILE A 502 19.52 6.37 4.27
CA ILE A 502 19.00 5.35 3.36
C ILE A 502 17.59 5.73 2.91
N MET A 503 16.73 6.14 3.85
CA MET A 503 15.37 6.55 3.55
C MET A 503 15.32 7.80 2.65
N LEU A 504 16.17 8.81 2.88
CA LEU A 504 16.25 9.96 1.97
C LEU A 504 16.76 9.56 0.58
N GLY A 505 17.68 8.60 0.49
CA GLY A 505 18.10 8.02 -0.79
C GLY A 505 16.91 7.39 -1.51
N PHE A 506 16.12 6.58 -0.82
CA PHE A 506 14.88 6.00 -1.36
C PHE A 506 13.88 7.08 -1.78
N ILE A 507 13.59 8.05 -0.92
CA ILE A 507 12.68 9.18 -1.21
C ILE A 507 13.19 10.03 -2.38
N GLY A 508 14.49 10.19 -2.55
CA GLY A 508 15.06 10.95 -3.67
C GLY A 508 15.03 10.18 -5.00
N VAL A 509 15.11 8.85 -4.95
CA VAL A 509 15.07 7.99 -6.15
C VAL A 509 13.63 7.76 -6.63
N MET A 510 12.66 7.65 -5.73
CA MET A 510 11.26 7.36 -6.08
C MET A 510 10.65 8.36 -7.08
N PRO A 511 10.79 9.70 -6.91
CA PRO A 511 10.28 10.68 -7.87
C PRO A 511 10.84 10.49 -9.27
N PHE A 512 12.13 10.15 -9.38
CA PHE A 512 12.78 9.86 -10.64
C PHE A 512 12.21 8.58 -11.29
N LEU A 513 12.03 7.52 -10.52
CA LEU A 513 11.44 6.27 -11.01
C LEU A 513 9.96 6.40 -11.37
N SER A 514 9.24 7.29 -10.69
CA SER A 514 7.81 7.54 -10.94
C SER A 514 7.52 8.50 -12.09
N GLY A 515 8.54 9.12 -12.69
CA GLY A 515 8.36 10.12 -13.76
C GLY A 515 7.93 11.51 -13.28
N VAL A 516 7.68 11.73 -11.98
CA VAL A 516 7.21 13.02 -11.42
C VAL A 516 8.17 14.19 -11.70
N LEU A 517 9.46 13.93 -11.89
CA LEU A 517 10.45 14.96 -12.23
C LEU A 517 10.55 15.24 -13.74
N ASP A 518 9.90 14.43 -14.58
CA ASP A 518 9.84 14.64 -16.02
C ASP A 518 8.68 15.58 -16.33
N PRO A 519 8.93 16.82 -16.78
CA PRO A 519 7.86 17.77 -17.08
C PRO A 519 7.00 17.35 -18.28
N THR A 520 7.39 16.31 -19.01
CA THR A 520 6.59 15.73 -20.09
C THR A 520 5.68 14.59 -19.60
N SER A 521 5.86 14.12 -18.37
CA SER A 521 4.99 13.10 -17.78
C SER A 521 3.72 13.73 -17.23
N LEU A 522 2.56 13.12 -17.51
CA LEU A 522 1.27 13.49 -16.91
C LEU A 522 1.30 13.43 -15.37
N THR A 523 2.19 12.62 -14.78
CA THR A 523 2.36 12.57 -13.31
C THR A 523 2.87 13.88 -12.72
N SER A 524 3.58 14.70 -13.50
CA SER A 524 4.07 16.01 -13.06
C SER A 524 2.95 17.03 -12.83
N ASN A 525 1.77 16.85 -13.46
CA ASN A 525 0.58 17.71 -13.26
C ASN A 525 0.05 17.67 -11.81
N PHE A 526 0.44 16.66 -11.04
CA PHE A 526 0.04 16.49 -9.64
C PHE A 526 1.05 17.07 -8.65
N GLY A 527 2.14 17.68 -9.12
CA GLY A 527 3.12 18.35 -8.26
C GLY A 527 4.20 17.43 -7.70
N LEU A 528 5.14 18.03 -6.97
CA LEU A 528 6.39 17.38 -6.57
C LEU A 528 6.27 16.56 -5.28
N ILE A 529 7.26 15.69 -5.05
CA ILE A 529 7.40 14.89 -3.85
C ILE A 529 8.67 15.35 -3.12
N PHE A 530 8.55 15.70 -1.84
CA PHE A 530 9.64 16.24 -1.04
C PHE A 530 9.89 15.41 0.22
N PRO A 531 11.15 15.38 0.72
CA PRO A 531 11.41 14.89 2.06
C PRO A 531 10.79 15.82 3.11
N GLY A 532 10.06 15.25 4.06
CA GLY A 532 9.48 15.98 5.17
C GLY A 532 10.49 16.31 6.29
N ILE A 533 10.00 16.97 7.35
CA ILE A 533 10.81 17.41 8.49
C ILE A 533 11.32 16.25 9.36
N GLY A 534 10.63 15.09 9.35
CA GLY A 534 10.98 13.89 10.10
C GLY A 534 12.42 13.42 9.86
N PRO A 535 12.80 13.01 8.63
CA PRO A 535 14.17 12.55 8.35
C PRO A 535 15.23 13.64 8.64
N ILE A 536 14.90 14.92 8.41
CA ILE A 536 15.80 16.05 8.70
C ILE A 536 16.08 16.13 10.21
N LEU A 537 15.03 16.06 11.05
CA LEU A 537 15.17 16.08 12.50
C LEU A 537 16.01 14.90 13.01
N MET A 538 15.85 13.71 12.44
CA MET A 538 16.68 12.55 12.81
C MET A 538 18.16 12.78 12.49
N ILE A 539 18.46 13.36 11.33
CA ILE A 539 19.82 13.70 10.93
C ILE A 539 20.41 14.75 11.87
N VAL A 540 19.67 15.81 12.19
CA VAL A 540 20.09 16.85 13.14
C VAL A 540 20.37 16.24 14.51
N CYS A 541 19.48 15.38 15.01
CA CYS A 541 19.66 14.67 16.28
C CYS A 541 20.93 13.80 16.29
N ALA A 542 21.17 13.06 15.21
CA ALA A 542 22.39 12.26 15.04
C ALA A 542 23.66 13.13 15.05
N ILE A 543 23.65 14.26 14.33
CA ILE A 543 24.77 15.22 14.30
C ILE A 543 25.01 15.84 15.69
N LEU A 544 23.95 16.23 16.40
CA LEU A 544 24.05 16.78 17.76
C LEU A 544 24.65 15.74 18.73
N LEU A 545 24.20 14.48 18.68
CA LEU A 545 24.78 13.40 19.48
C LEU A 545 26.27 13.20 19.19
N PHE A 546 26.69 13.33 17.93
CA PHE A 546 28.11 13.25 17.56
C PHE A 546 28.93 14.38 18.21
N PHE A 547 28.43 15.62 18.19
CA PHE A 547 29.09 16.76 18.83
C PHE A 547 29.10 16.67 20.35
N ILE A 548 28.04 16.17 20.98
CA ILE A 548 28.01 15.88 22.42
C ILE A 548 29.05 14.82 22.75
N GLY A 549 29.16 13.74 21.97
CA GLY A 549 30.21 12.74 22.12
C GLY A 549 31.63 13.26 21.87
N ARG A 550 31.78 14.39 21.16
CA ARG A 550 33.06 15.12 21.05
C ARG A 550 33.33 15.95 22.31
N SER A 551 32.33 16.69 22.79
CA SER A 551 32.38 17.51 24.00
C SER A 551 32.63 16.67 25.26
N GLU A 552 31.85 15.61 25.46
CA GLU A 552 31.98 14.62 26.54
C GLU A 552 33.42 14.12 26.64
N ARG A 553 34.02 13.72 25.50
CA ARG A 553 35.40 13.25 25.48
C ARG A 553 36.39 14.34 25.89
N LYS A 554 36.22 15.59 25.42
CA LYS A 554 37.09 16.70 25.82
C LYS A 554 37.00 16.94 27.33
N THR A 555 35.79 16.99 27.88
CA THR A 555 35.55 17.15 29.32
C THR A 555 36.14 15.99 30.13
N LYS A 556 35.98 14.75 29.66
CA LYS A 556 36.61 13.58 30.28
C LYS A 556 38.14 13.67 30.27
N ILE A 557 38.75 14.23 29.23
CA ILE A 557 40.20 14.46 29.18
C ILE A 557 40.61 15.57 30.15
N SER A 558 39.88 16.69 30.20
CA SER A 558 40.19 17.81 31.11
C SER A 558 40.03 17.43 32.58
N LEU A 559 39.09 16.54 32.89
CA LEU A 559 38.88 15.97 34.22
C LEU A 559 39.82 14.80 34.56
N GLY A 560 40.77 14.45 33.67
CA GLY A 560 41.71 13.34 33.90
C GLY A 560 41.10 11.93 33.83
N LEU A 561 39.82 11.80 33.45
CA LEU A 561 39.09 10.53 33.36
C LEU A 561 39.55 9.66 32.18
N VAL A 562 40.10 10.27 31.13
CA VAL A 562 40.57 9.58 29.93
C VAL A 562 41.94 10.12 29.53
N LYS A 563 42.92 9.23 29.35
CA LYS A 563 44.26 9.60 28.86
C LYS A 563 44.17 10.16 27.43
N LYS A 564 44.73 11.36 27.21
CA LYS A 564 44.77 12.08 25.91
C LYS A 564 45.26 11.20 24.74
N ASN A 565 46.19 10.28 24.99
CA ASN A 565 46.85 9.45 23.97
C ASN A 565 46.22 8.06 23.71
N TYR A 566 45.13 7.68 24.39
CA TYR A 566 44.61 6.30 24.29
C TYR A 566 44.22 5.90 22.85
N LEU A 567 43.50 6.77 22.14
CA LEU A 567 43.04 6.50 20.78
C LEU A 567 44.13 6.53 19.71
N ARG A 568 45.20 7.31 19.89
CA ARG A 568 46.36 7.25 18.98
C ARG A 568 46.98 5.86 19.05
N SER A 569 47.07 5.26 20.24
CA SER A 569 47.63 3.92 20.43
C SER A 569 46.75 2.78 19.91
N VAL A 570 45.42 2.87 20.06
CA VAL A 570 44.48 1.83 19.59
C VAL A 570 44.29 1.89 18.07
N TYR A 571 44.10 3.06 17.47
CA TYR A 571 44.04 3.17 16.00
C TYR A 571 45.37 2.77 15.37
N PHE A 572 46.53 3.15 15.93
CA PHE A 572 47.82 2.66 15.43
C PHE A 572 47.94 1.14 15.56
N LYS A 573 47.56 0.53 16.68
CA LYS A 573 47.67 -0.93 16.87
C LYS A 573 46.74 -1.73 15.97
N THR A 574 45.50 -1.29 15.76
CA THR A 574 44.54 -2.00 14.92
C THR A 574 44.86 -1.80 13.44
N TYR A 575 45.21 -0.59 13.01
CA TYR A 575 45.67 -0.32 11.64
C TYR A 575 46.95 -1.11 11.31
N PHE A 576 47.93 -1.19 12.23
CA PHE A 576 49.12 -2.03 12.03
C PHE A 576 48.80 -3.53 12.00
N ARG A 577 47.86 -4.04 12.80
CA ARG A 577 47.52 -5.47 12.78
C ARG A 577 46.81 -5.91 11.49
N VAL A 578 45.94 -5.07 10.94
CA VAL A 578 45.25 -5.36 9.67
C VAL A 578 46.25 -5.27 8.51
N PHE A 579 47.08 -4.23 8.45
CA PHE A 579 48.05 -4.07 7.35
C PHE A 579 49.26 -5.03 7.43
N LYS A 580 49.68 -5.47 8.62
CA LYS A 580 50.76 -6.46 8.77
C LYS A 580 50.32 -7.87 8.34
N LYS A 581 49.01 -8.18 8.37
CA LYS A 581 48.46 -9.43 7.81
C LYS A 581 48.34 -9.40 6.28
N VAL A 582 48.04 -8.24 5.69
CA VAL A 582 47.90 -8.09 4.22
C VAL A 582 49.26 -8.16 3.49
N LYS A 583 50.38 -7.91 4.19
CA LYS A 583 51.73 -7.99 3.60
C LYS A 583 52.37 -9.39 3.58
N ILE A 584 51.69 -10.44 4.05
CA ILE A 584 52.25 -11.81 4.14
C ILE A 584 51.68 -12.77 3.07
N THR A 585 50.66 -12.38 2.30
CA THR A 585 50.03 -13.24 1.27
C THR A 585 50.38 -12.86 -0.18
N LYS A 586 51.59 -12.31 -0.43
CA LYS A 586 52.06 -11.96 -1.79
C LYS A 586 53.47 -12.49 -2.14
N LYS A 587 53.84 -13.64 -1.58
CA LYS A 587 54.89 -14.51 -2.10
C LYS A 587 54.26 -15.90 -2.23
N ASP A 588 54.52 -16.55 -3.35
CA ASP A 588 53.93 -17.79 -3.86
C ASP A 588 52.67 -17.61 -4.71
N LYS A 589 52.86 -16.95 -5.86
CA LYS A 589 52.43 -17.45 -7.17
C LYS A 589 53.37 -16.93 -8.24
#